data_AF-A0A377C9V6-F1
#
_entry.id   AF-A0A377C9V6-F1
#
_cell.length_a   1.000
_cell.length_b   1.000
_cell.length_c   1.000
_cell.angle_alpha   90.00
_cell.angle_beta   90.00
_cell.angle_gamma   90.00
#
_symmetry.space_group_name_H-M   'P 1'
#
loop_
_entity.id
_entity.type
_entity.pdbx_description
1 polymer ?
#
loop_
_entity_poly.entity_id
_entity_poly.type
_entity_poly.pdbx_seq_one_letter_code
_entity_poly.pdbx_strand_id
1 'polypeptide(L)' 'MLLSQDFPALKVIKLEQNYRSSGRILKAANILIANNPHVFEKRLFSELGYGTELKVLSANNEEHEAERVYWRADRPSLRQ' A
#
# COMPACT_ATOMS: atom_id res chain seq x y z
N MET A 1 -14.98 -22.23 8.12
CA MET A 1 -15.50 -21.21 9.05
C MET A 1 -15.55 -19.90 8.28
N LEU A 2 -16.77 -19.43 7.99
CA LEU A 2 -17.00 -18.18 7.28
C LEU A 2 -17.93 -17.37 8.17
N LEU A 3 -17.45 -16.22 8.64
CA LEU A 3 -18.14 -15.40 9.65
C LEU A 3 -19.62 -15.16 9.30
N SER A 4 -19.92 -14.98 8.01
CA SER A 4 -21.27 -14.79 7.49
C SER A 4 -22.17 -16.03 7.53
N GLN A 5 -21.58 -17.23 7.48
CA GLN A 5 -22.30 -18.51 7.61
C GLN A 5 -22.51 -18.87 9.07
N ASP A 6 -21.50 -18.62 9.90
CA ASP A 6 -21.52 -18.97 11.33
C ASP A 6 -22.41 -18.02 12.14
N PHE A 7 -22.59 -16.77 11.68
CA PHE A 7 -23.44 -15.77 12.34
C PHE A 7 -24.28 -15.00 11.29
N PRO A 8 -25.43 -15.54 10.89
CA PRO A 8 -26.27 -14.96 9.82
C PRO A 8 -26.81 -13.55 10.11
N ALA A 9 -26.87 -13.17 11.40
CA ALA A 9 -27.34 -11.84 11.83
C ALA A 9 -26.23 -10.77 11.85
N LEU A 10 -25.00 -11.10 11.44
CA LEU A 10 -23.90 -10.13 11.42
C LEU A 10 -24.13 -8.99 10.44
N LYS A 11 -23.91 -7.77 10.92
CA LYS A 11 -23.78 -6.59 10.07
C LYS A 11 -22.32 -6.36 9.71
N VAL A 12 -21.98 -6.49 8.44
CA VAL A 12 -20.63 -6.23 7.93
C VAL A 12 -20.47 -4.74 7.59
N ILE A 13 -19.45 -4.10 8.14
CA ILE A 13 -19.09 -2.69 7.87
C ILE A 13 -17.69 -2.65 7.27
N LYS A 14 -17.54 -2.03 6.09
CA LYS A 14 -16.25 -1.89 5.40
C LYS A 14 -15.70 -0.48 5.62
N LEU A 15 -14.49 -0.39 6.18
CA LEU A 15 -13.80 0.88 6.37
C LEU A 15 -12.84 1.15 5.22
N GLU A 16 -13.21 2.03 4.29
CA GLU A 16 -12.47 2.28 3.05
C GLU A 16 -11.54 3.49 3.09
N GLN A 17 -11.75 4.40 4.04
CA GLN A 17 -10.87 5.56 4.21
C GLN A 17 -9.55 5.15 4.88
N ASN A 18 -8.45 5.46 4.22
CA ASN A 18 -7.11 5.26 4.73
C ASN A 18 -6.49 6.61 5.11
N TYR A 19 -6.12 6.71 6.38
CA TYR A 19 -5.60 7.95 6.99
C TYR A 19 -4.07 8.00 7.06
N ARG A 20 -3.37 7.02 6.48
CA ARG A 20 -1.91 6.87 6.60
C ARG A 20 -1.19 7.25 5.30
N SER A 21 -1.68 6.74 4.18
CA SER A 21 -0.98 6.77 2.90
C SER A 21 -1.61 7.78 1.95
N SER A 22 -0.80 8.36 1.07
CA SER A 22 -1.28 9.23 -0.01
C SER A 22 -2.04 8.44 -1.08
N GLY A 23 -2.80 9.17 -1.90
CA GLY A 23 -3.58 8.60 -2.99
C GLY A 23 -2.76 7.78 -3.99
N ARG A 24 -1.52 8.18 -4.32
CA ARG A 24 -0.68 7.43 -5.27
C ARG A 24 -0.25 6.07 -4.72
N ILE A 25 0.10 5.99 -3.43
CA ILE A 25 0.41 4.72 -2.75
C ILE A 25 -0.82 3.82 -2.77
N LEU A 26 -1.99 4.37 -2.42
CA LEU A 26 -3.24 3.59 -2.40
C LEU A 26 -3.66 3.13 -3.80
N LYS A 27 -3.42 3.93 -4.84
CA LYS A 27 -3.69 3.51 -6.22
C LYS A 27 -2.90 2.25 -6.57
N ALA A 28 -1.59 2.23 -6.29
CA ALA A 28 -0.76 1.07 -6.55
C ALA A 28 -1.19 -0.14 -5.71
N ALA A 29 -1.46 0.06 -4.43
CA ALA A 29 -1.92 -1.01 -3.53
C ALA A 29 -3.26 -1.63 -3.97
N ASN A 30 -4.24 -0.79 -4.35
CA ASN A 30 -5.54 -1.25 -4.85
C ASN A 30 -5.41 -2.04 -6.16
N ILE A 31 -4.51 -1.63 -7.08
CA ILE A 31 -4.26 -2.37 -8.32
C ILE A 31 -3.59 -3.72 -8.03
N LEU A 32 -2.62 -3.76 -7.12
CA LEU A 32 -1.91 -4.99 -6.76
C LEU A 32 -2.86 -6.01 -6.13
N ILE A 33 -3.65 -5.59 -5.14
CA ILE A 33 -4.53 -6.50 -4.38
C ILE A 33 -5.68 -7.02 -5.21
N ALA A 34 -6.15 -6.27 -6.22
CA ALA A 34 -7.22 -6.68 -7.14
C ALA A 34 -6.91 -7.95 -7.95
N ASN A 35 -5.64 -8.39 -7.99
CA ASN A 35 -5.26 -9.65 -8.66
C ASN A 35 -5.57 -10.90 -7.82
N ASN A 36 -5.96 -10.74 -6.55
CA ASN A 36 -6.24 -11.85 -5.66
C ASN A 36 -7.75 -12.16 -5.59
N PRO A 37 -8.17 -13.40 -5.31
CA PRO A 37 -9.57 -13.70 -5.03
C PRO A 37 -10.09 -12.89 -3.83
N HIS A 38 -11.29 -12.34 -3.96
CA HIS A 38 -11.90 -11.51 -2.93
C HIS A 38 -13.18 -12.15 -2.39
N VAL A 39 -13.25 -12.24 -1.06
CA VAL A 39 -14.51 -12.50 -0.34
C VAL A 39 -15.32 -11.21 -0.21
N PHE A 40 -14.64 -10.05 -0.18
CA PHE A 40 -15.26 -8.75 -0.08
C PHE A 40 -14.61 -7.76 -1.04
N GLU A 41 -15.40 -7.14 -1.90
CA GLU A 41 -14.99 -5.97 -2.68
C GLU A 41 -14.70 -4.80 -1.75
N LYS A 42 -13.51 -4.21 -1.87
CA LYS A 42 -13.08 -3.06 -1.07
C LYS A 42 -12.08 -2.23 -1.86
N ARG A 43 -12.25 -0.91 -1.86
CA ARG A 43 -11.30 0.01 -2.49
C ARG A 43 -10.92 1.14 -1.54
N LEU A 44 -9.64 1.23 -1.19
CA LEU A 44 -9.19 2.26 -0.26
C LEU A 44 -9.03 3.62 -0.94
N PHE A 45 -9.38 4.70 -0.24
CA PHE A 45 -9.12 6.07 -0.66
C PHE A 45 -8.48 6.89 0.47
N SER A 46 -7.91 8.06 0.16
CA SER A 46 -7.25 8.94 1.13
C SER A 46 -7.49 10.42 0.81
N GLU A 47 -7.52 11.23 1.86
CA GLU A 47 -7.66 12.68 1.82
C GLU A 47 -6.31 13.41 1.93
N LEU A 48 -5.21 12.70 2.12
CA LEU A 48 -3.84 13.26 2.26
C LEU A 48 -3.26 13.79 0.94
N GLY A 49 -4.09 13.97 -0.10
CA GLY A 49 -3.67 14.29 -1.46
C GLY A 49 -2.99 13.12 -2.18
N TYR A 50 -2.54 13.35 -3.42
CA TYR A 50 -1.99 12.28 -4.25
C TYR A 50 -0.52 11.93 -3.89
N GLY A 51 0.21 12.85 -3.27
CA GLY A 51 1.58 12.65 -2.79
C GLY A 51 2.65 12.66 -3.89
N THR A 52 3.85 12.22 -3.52
CA THR A 52 5.03 12.12 -4.41
C THR A 52 4.95 10.90 -5.33
N GLU A 53 5.76 10.90 -6.39
CA GLU A 53 5.86 9.76 -7.30
C GLU A 53 6.55 8.54 -6.67
N LEU A 54 6.03 7.36 -7.00
CA LEU A 54 6.65 6.09 -6.62
C LEU A 54 7.96 5.95 -7.40
N LYS A 55 9.04 5.63 -6.70
CA LYS A 55 10.35 5.41 -7.31
C LYS A 55 10.72 3.95 -7.19
N VAL A 56 11.02 3.31 -8.31
CA VAL A 56 11.56 1.95 -8.36
C VAL A 56 13.07 2.06 -8.61
N LEU A 57 13.87 1.38 -7.80
CA LEU A 57 15.32 1.29 -7.99
C LEU A 57 15.63 -0.13 -8.44
N SER A 58 16.18 -0.26 -9.65
CA SER A 58 16.72 -1.55 -10.10
C SER A 58 18.16 -1.70 -9.61
N ALA A 59 18.55 -2.89 -9.19
CA ALA A 59 19.92 -3.24 -8.83
C ALA A 59 20.32 -4.54 -9.54
N ASN A 60 21.62 -4.71 -9.76
CA ASN A 60 22.14 -5.87 -10.50
C ASN A 60 22.30 -7.11 -9.62
N ASN A 61 22.45 -6.90 -8.32
CA ASN A 61 22.58 -7.92 -7.28
C ASN A 61 22.22 -7.31 -5.91
N GLU A 62 22.22 -8.13 -4.86
CA GLU A 62 21.87 -7.73 -3.50
C GLU A 62 22.81 -6.67 -2.89
N GLU A 63 24.12 -6.77 -3.16
CA GLU A 63 25.11 -5.80 -2.66
C GLU A 63 24.89 -4.42 -3.26
N HIS A 64 24.64 -4.36 -4.57
CA HIS A 64 24.29 -3.12 -5.29
C HIS A 64 22.94 -2.56 -4.82
N GLU A 65 21.96 -3.40 -4.44
CA GLU A 65 20.72 -2.92 -3.84
C GLU A 65 20.99 -2.25 -2.48
N ALA A 66 21.77 -2.90 -1.61
CA ALA A 66 22.14 -2.38 -0.30
C ALA A 66 22.86 -1.03 -0.41
N GLU A 67 23.84 -0.91 -1.31
CA GLU A 67 24.51 0.37 -1.59
C GLU A 67 23.53 1.45 -2.04
N ARG A 68 22.64 1.15 -2.99
CA ARG A 68 21.64 2.12 -3.48
C ARG A 68 20.69 2.58 -2.37
N VAL A 69 20.32 1.69 -1.46
CA VAL A 69 19.48 2.04 -0.29
C VAL A 69 20.25 2.92 0.68
N TYR A 70 21.48 2.56 1.04
CA TYR A 70 22.35 3.37 1.92
C TYR A 70 22.55 4.78 1.36
N TRP A 71 22.99 4.89 0.10
CA TRP A 71 23.21 6.19 -0.55
C TRP A 71 21.95 7.03 -0.66
N ARG A 72 20.77 6.40 -0.77
CA ARG A 72 19.49 7.12 -0.79
C ARG A 72 19.10 7.59 0.61
N ALA A 73 19.34 6.81 1.65
CA ALA A 73 19.06 7.18 3.03
C ALA A 73 20.01 8.27 3.53
N ASP A 74 21.28 8.23 3.13
CA ASP A 74 22.31 9.18 3.59
C ASP A 74 22.28 10.53 2.86
N ARG A 75 21.44 10.69 1.81
CA ARG A 75 21.32 11.99 1.13
C ARG A 75 20.91 13.08 2.13
N PRO A 76 21.69 14.16 2.28
CA PRO A 76 21.37 15.25 3.21
C PRO A 76 19.99 15.89 2.97
N SER A 77 19.51 15.87 1.72
CA SER A 77 18.19 16.39 1.33
C SER A 77 17.00 15.57 1.83
N LEU A 78 17.22 14.38 2.41
CA LEU A 78 16.19 13.48 2.93
C LEU A 78 16.23 13.31 4.45
N ARG A 79 17.23 13.89 5.13
CA ARG A 79 17.21 14.09 6.59
C ARG A 79 16.29 15.28 6.87
N GLN A 80 14.99 15.04 6.95
CA GLN A 80 14.05 15.94 7.64
C GLN A 80 14.15 15.71 9.14
#